data_AF-A0A7Y4C9B7-F1
#
_entry.id   AF-A0A7Y4C9B7-F1
#
_cell.length_a   1.000
_cell.length_b   1.000
_cell.length_c   1.000
_cell.angle_alpha   90.00
_cell.angle_beta   90.00
_cell.angle_gamma   90.00
#
_symmetry.space_group_name_H-M   'P 1'
#
loop_
_entity.id
_entity.type
_entity.pdbx_description
1 polymer ?
#
loop_
_entity_poly.entity_id
_entity_poly.type
_entity_poly.pdbx_seq_one_letter_code
_entity_poly.pdbx_strand_id
1 'polypeptide(L)'
;MTKYLNETKIDDLCNEIGQETFPVLLDIFLGELNEYQVELAEDKSELEVRLGDISHALKSSAASFGAENLCQIATGIDAQVKAGRKINTSENRQSMMSSLEKTISAYDSLFD
;
A
#
# COMPACT_ATOMS: atom_id res chain seq x y z
N MET A 1 -6.09 -11.89 -14.59
CA MET A 1 -5.86 -10.44 -14.79
C MET A 1 -6.23 -9.71 -13.51
N THR A 2 -5.29 -9.64 -12.57
CA THR A 2 -5.42 -8.90 -11.32
C THR A 2 -5.35 -7.40 -11.63
N LYS A 3 -6.51 -6.75 -11.78
CA LYS A 3 -6.66 -5.31 -12.09
C LYS A 3 -5.99 -4.33 -11.10
N TYR A 4 -5.32 -4.85 -10.08
CA TYR A 4 -4.77 -4.09 -8.94
C TYR A 4 -3.24 -4.02 -8.95
N LEU A 5 -2.58 -4.86 -9.76
CA LEU A 5 -1.13 -4.95 -9.84
C LEU A 5 -0.66 -4.70 -11.27
N ASN A 6 0.42 -3.94 -11.39
CA ASN A 6 1.08 -3.67 -12.65
C ASN A 6 2.22 -4.68 -12.83
N GLU A 7 1.93 -5.76 -13.55
CA GLU A 7 2.87 -6.86 -13.80
C GLU A 7 4.15 -6.38 -14.49
N THR A 8 4.09 -5.35 -15.34
CA THR A 8 5.28 -4.77 -15.97
C THR A 8 6.22 -4.15 -14.95
N LYS A 9 5.70 -3.39 -13.98
CA LYS A 9 6.52 -2.83 -12.90
C LYS A 9 7.11 -3.90 -11.99
N ILE A 10 6.33 -4.96 -11.73
CA ILE A 10 6.81 -6.10 -10.94
C ILE A 10 7.96 -6.78 -11.67
N ASP A 11 7.85 -7.00 -12.97
CA ASP A 11 8.91 -7.59 -13.81
C ASP A 11 10.14 -6.68 -13.87
N ASP A 12 9.95 -5.37 -14.09
CA ASP A 12 11.02 -4.37 -14.08
C ASP A 12 11.77 -4.38 -12.74
N LEU A 13 11.05 -4.37 -11.61
CA LEU A 13 11.65 -4.41 -10.28
C LEU A 13 12.40 -5.72 -10.08
N CYS A 14 11.81 -6.86 -10.45
CA CYS A 14 12.43 -8.18 -10.36
C CYS A 14 13.73 -8.27 -11.20
N ASN A 15 13.73 -7.68 -12.39
CA ASN A 15 14.91 -7.58 -13.24
C ASN A 15 15.99 -6.64 -12.66
N GLU A 16 15.59 -5.58 -11.96
CA GLU A 16 16.52 -4.61 -11.36
C GLU A 16 17.23 -5.15 -10.11
N ILE A 17 16.50 -5.80 -9.20
CA ILE A 17 17.04 -6.29 -7.92
C ILE A 17 17.44 -7.78 -7.93
N GLY A 18 17.03 -8.51 -8.97
CA GLY A 18 17.28 -9.94 -9.15
C GLY A 18 16.18 -10.84 -8.58
N GLN A 19 15.96 -11.98 -9.25
CA GLN A 19 14.95 -12.98 -8.90
C GLN A 19 15.13 -13.61 -7.50
N GLU A 20 16.34 -13.55 -6.94
CA GLU A 20 16.64 -14.03 -5.58
C GLU A 20 16.25 -13.03 -4.50
N THR A 21 16.35 -11.73 -4.79
CA THR A 21 16.08 -10.65 -3.84
C THR A 21 14.60 -10.26 -3.84
N PHE A 22 13.94 -10.38 -4.99
CA PHE A 22 12.56 -9.95 -5.16
C PHE A 22 11.56 -10.62 -4.20
N PRO A 23 11.56 -11.96 -4.03
CA PRO A 23 10.64 -12.61 -3.09
C PRO A 23 10.83 -12.16 -1.65
N VAL A 24 12.08 -11.87 -1.24
CA VAL A 24 12.38 -11.39 0.11
C VAL A 24 11.81 -9.98 0.33
N LEU A 25 12.00 -9.07 -0.62
CA LEU A 25 11.44 -7.72 -0.52
C LEU A 25 9.91 -7.72 -0.63
N LEU A 26 9.34 -8.62 -1.44
CA LEU A 26 7.89 -8.77 -1.54
C LEU A 26 7.31 -9.27 -0.22
N ASP A 27 7.93 -10.25 0.44
CA ASP A 27 7.50 -10.75 1.74
C ASP A 27 7.51 -9.65 2.80
N ILE A 28 8.57 -8.83 2.85
CA ILE A 28 8.65 -7.66 3.72
C ILE A 28 7.51 -6.68 3.43
N PHE A 29 7.29 -6.35 2.15
CA PHE A 29 6.23 -5.42 1.76
C PHE A 29 4.85 -5.94 2.15
N LEU A 30 4.54 -7.21 1.90
CA LEU A 30 3.27 -7.83 2.29
C LEU A 30 3.10 -7.91 3.82
N GLY A 31 4.20 -8.13 4.54
CA GLY A 31 4.25 -8.03 6.00
C GLY A 31 3.85 -6.64 6.49
N GLU A 32 4.47 -5.60 5.92
CA GLU A 32 4.13 -4.21 6.22
C GLU A 32 2.65 -3.90 5.92
N LEU A 33 2.12 -4.37 4.78
CA LEU A 33 0.70 -4.17 4.44
C LEU A 33 -0.24 -4.75 5.50
N ASN A 34 0.08 -5.93 6.03
CA ASN A 34 -0.68 -6.56 7.10
C ASN A 34 -0.58 -5.79 8.42
N GLU A 35 0.63 -5.33 8.79
CA GLU A 35 0.82 -4.49 9.97
C GLU A 35 -0.01 -3.20 9.88
N TYR A 36 0.03 -2.53 8.73
CA TYR A 36 -0.76 -1.32 8.50
C TYR A 36 -2.27 -1.59 8.57
N GLN A 37 -2.76 -2.74 8.09
CA GLN A 37 -4.17 -3.11 8.25
C GLN A 37 -4.56 -3.23 9.72
N VAL A 38 -3.73 -3.89 10.53
CA VAL A 38 -3.97 -4.05 11.96
C VAL A 38 -3.95 -2.69 12.66
N GLU A 39 -2.96 -1.85 12.36
CA GLU A 39 -2.87 -0.49 12.93
C GLU A 39 -4.07 0.39 12.57
N LEU A 40 -4.57 0.30 11.33
CA LEU A 40 -5.74 1.05 10.88
C LEU A 40 -7.06 0.49 11.42
N ALA A 41 -7.12 -0.81 11.75
CA ALA A 41 -8.28 -1.43 12.37
C ALA A 41 -8.47 -1.00 13.83
N GLU A 42 -7.40 -0.63 14.53
CA GLU A 42 -7.48 -0.07 15.88
C GLU A 42 -8.04 1.36 15.84
N ASP A 43 -9.16 1.59 16.52
CA ASP A 43 -9.75 2.93 16.64
C ASP A 43 -8.98 3.75 17.69
N LYS A 44 -7.91 4.43 17.25
CA LYS A 44 -7.05 5.27 18.07
C LYS A 44 -7.35 6.75 17.84
N SER A 45 -7.17 7.56 18.89
CA SER A 45 -7.30 9.03 18.82
C SER A 45 -6.35 9.68 17.80
N GLU A 46 -5.29 8.98 17.41
CA GLU A 46 -4.25 9.45 16.47
C GLU A 46 -4.39 8.84 15.06
N LEU A 47 -5.54 8.25 14.74
CA LEU A 47 -5.78 7.59 13.45
C LEU A 47 -5.48 8.48 12.24
N GLU A 48 -5.75 9.78 12.32
CA GLU A 48 -5.44 10.73 11.24
C GLU A 48 -3.94 10.84 10.96
N VAL A 49 -3.12 10.92 12.02
CA VAL A 49 -1.66 10.99 11.92
C VAL A 49 -1.13 9.67 11.36
N ARG A 50 -1.59 8.54 11.90
CA ARG A 50 -1.21 7.21 11.42
C ARG A 50 -1.54 6.99 9.96
N LEU A 51 -2.74 7.39 9.53
CA LEU A 51 -3.15 7.30 8.14
C LEU A 51 -2.25 8.14 7.22
N GLY A 52 -1.80 9.30 7.69
CA GLY A 52 -0.81 10.13 7.01
C GLY A 52 0.55 9.45 6.87
N ASP A 53 1.09 8.92 7.97
CA ASP A 53 2.40 8.24 8.00
C ASP A 53 2.41 6.98 7.12
N ILE A 54 1.36 6.15 7.23
CA ILE A 54 1.17 4.95 6.40
C ILE A 54 1.07 5.35 4.92
N SER A 55 0.31 6.40 4.60
CA SER A 55 0.20 6.90 3.22
C SER A 55 1.53 7.42 2.69
N HIS A 56 2.35 8.03 3.52
CA HIS A 56 3.67 8.48 3.13
C HIS A 56 4.60 7.31 2.78
N ALA A 57 4.63 6.28 3.62
CA ALA A 57 5.43 5.07 3.42
C ALA A 57 4.94 4.28 2.19
N LEU A 58 3.63 3.99 2.12
CA LEU A 58 3.03 3.20 1.05
C LEU A 58 3.17 3.83 -0.32
N LYS A 59 3.16 5.16 -0.44
CA LYS A 59 3.32 5.85 -1.72
C LYS A 59 4.57 5.38 -2.46
N SER A 60 5.69 5.25 -1.76
CA SER A 60 6.95 4.83 -2.36
C SER A 60 6.96 3.31 -2.59
N SER A 61 6.63 2.52 -1.56
CA SER A 61 6.68 1.06 -1.65
C SER A 61 5.70 0.53 -2.70
N ALA A 62 4.43 0.96 -2.66
CA ALA A 62 3.41 0.52 -3.61
C ALA A 62 3.74 0.92 -5.06
N ALA A 63 4.43 2.05 -5.27
CA ALA A 63 4.87 2.46 -6.61
C ALA A 63 5.93 1.52 -7.20
N SER A 64 6.84 1.01 -6.37
CA SER A 64 7.89 0.07 -6.76
C SER A 64 7.33 -1.33 -7.03
N PHE A 65 6.44 -1.80 -6.15
CA PHE A 65 5.83 -3.12 -6.28
C PHE A 65 4.69 -3.17 -7.32
N GLY A 66 4.32 -2.05 -7.94
CA GLY A 66 3.28 -2.04 -8.97
C GLY A 66 1.85 -2.09 -8.41
N ALA A 67 1.65 -1.85 -7.11
CA ALA A 67 0.35 -1.66 -6.47
C ALA A 67 -0.18 -0.24 -6.73
N GLU A 68 -0.52 0.06 -8.00
CA GLU A 68 -0.86 1.42 -8.44
C GLU A 68 -2.08 2.00 -7.74
N ASN A 69 -3.10 1.18 -7.45
CA ASN A 69 -4.30 1.64 -6.74
C ASN A 69 -3.95 2.12 -5.32
N LEU A 70 -3.14 1.34 -4.60
CA LEU A 70 -2.67 1.67 -3.27
C LEU A 70 -1.82 2.93 -3.28
N CYS A 71 -0.90 3.04 -4.26
CA CYS A 71 -0.08 4.23 -4.47
C CYS A 71 -0.91 5.50 -4.74
N GLN A 72 -1.99 5.39 -5.53
CA GLN A 72 -2.88 6.52 -5.80
C GLN A 72 -3.61 7.00 -4.54
N ILE A 73 -4.16 6.07 -3.75
CA ILE A 73 -4.85 6.40 -2.50
C ILE A 73 -3.87 7.06 -1.52
N ALA A 74 -2.70 6.45 -1.32
CA ALA A 74 -1.64 6.94 -0.47
C ALA A 74 -1.17 8.35 -0.90
N THR A 75 -0.96 8.58 -2.20
CA THR A 75 -0.61 9.90 -2.73
C THR A 75 -1.71 10.94 -2.48
N GLY A 76 -2.97 10.55 -2.64
CA GLY A 76 -4.12 11.42 -2.40
C GLY A 76 -4.24 11.85 -0.94
N ILE A 77 -3.98 10.95 0.00
CA ILE A 77 -4.01 11.24 1.44
C ILE A 77 -2.79 12.10 1.83
N ASP A 78 -1.57 11.72 1.44
CA ASP A 78 -0.33 12.48 1.71
C ASP A 78 -0.44 13.92 1.20
N ALA A 79 -1.03 14.13 0.02
CA ALA A 79 -1.26 15.47 -0.53
C ALA A 79 -2.24 16.30 0.32
N GLN A 80 -3.31 15.69 0.84
CA GLN A 80 -4.27 16.40 1.68
C GLN A 80 -3.70 16.73 3.06
N VAL A 81 -2.95 15.81 3.67
CA VAL A 81 -2.24 16.03 4.94
C VAL A 81 -1.25 17.19 4.79
N LYS A 82 -0.44 17.20 3.73
CA LYS A 82 0.51 18.29 3.44
C LYS A 82 -0.18 19.63 3.19
N ALA A 83 -1.37 19.61 2.61
CA ALA A 83 -2.18 20.80 2.39
C ALA A 83 -2.90 21.29 3.66
N GLY A 84 -2.78 20.58 4.80
CA GLY A 84 -3.51 20.89 6.03
C GLY A 84 -5.03 20.75 5.88
N ARG A 85 -5.49 19.95 4.90
CA ARG A 85 -6.92 19.73 4.64
C ARG A 85 -7.42 18.57 5.46
N LYS A 86 -8.71 18.62 5.83
CA LYS A 86 -9.38 17.52 6.51
C LYS A 86 -9.44 16.31 5.58
N ILE A 87 -8.86 15.19 6.00
CA ILE A 87 -8.69 14.00 5.18
C ILE A 87 -9.83 12.98 5.34
N ASN A 88 -11.02 13.37 5.82
CA ASN A 88 -12.15 12.46 6.06
C ASN A 88 -11.72 11.07 6.58
N THR A 89 -11.05 11.05 7.74
CA THR A 89 -10.27 9.90 8.24
C THR A 89 -11.00 8.56 8.15
N SER A 90 -12.31 8.53 8.42
CA SER A 90 -13.11 7.30 8.31
C SER A 90 -13.23 6.76 6.87
N GLU A 91 -13.44 7.64 5.89
CA GLU A 91 -13.60 7.27 4.48
C GLU A 91 -12.25 6.85 3.87
N ASN A 92 -11.20 7.62 4.15
CA ASN A 92 -9.85 7.30 3.69
C ASN A 92 -9.29 6.06 4.40
N ARG A 93 -9.61 5.83 5.68
CA ARG A 93 -9.33 4.54 6.36
C ARG A 93 -9.97 3.39 5.62
N GLN A 94 -11.28 3.47 5.36
CA GLN A 94 -11.99 2.38 4.69
C GLN A 94 -11.44 2.10 3.28
N SER A 95 -11.12 3.17 2.54
CA SER A 95 -10.52 3.07 1.21
C SER A 95 -9.14 2.44 1.26
N MET A 96 -8.30 2.85 2.22
CA MET A 96 -6.97 2.28 2.45
C MET A 96 -7.06 0.80 2.82
N MET A 97 -7.88 0.44 3.81
CA MET A 97 -8.07 -0.96 4.24
C MET A 97 -8.53 -1.85 3.09
N SER A 98 -9.51 -1.40 2.29
CA SER A 98 -9.97 -2.16 1.13
C SER A 98 -8.87 -2.31 0.05
N SER A 99 -8.04 -1.29 -0.15
CA SER A 99 -6.95 -1.36 -1.12
C SER A 99 -5.81 -2.29 -0.65
N LEU A 100 -5.48 -2.25 0.64
CA LEU A 100 -4.52 -3.18 1.26
C LEU A 100 -4.97 -4.63 1.08
N GLU A 101 -6.22 -4.94 1.44
CA GLU A 101 -6.78 -6.30 1.32
C GLU A 101 -6.75 -6.81 -0.12
N LYS A 102 -7.17 -5.97 -1.08
CA LYS A 102 -7.14 -6.31 -2.51
C LYS A 102 -5.74 -6.49 -3.05
N THR A 103 -4.77 -5.71 -2.57
CA THR A 103 -3.37 -5.79 -2.99
C THR A 103 -2.76 -7.11 -2.52
N ILE A 104 -2.94 -7.45 -1.23
CA ILE A 104 -2.48 -8.73 -0.66
C ILE A 104 -3.12 -9.90 -1.41
N SER A 105 -4.45 -9.88 -1.56
CA SER A 105 -5.18 -10.95 -2.26
C SER A 105 -4.75 -11.12 -3.72
N ALA A 106 -4.39 -10.01 -4.39
CA ALA A 106 -3.90 -10.05 -5.75
C ALA A 106 -2.50 -10.68 -5.85
N TYR A 107 -1.63 -10.44 -4.86
CA TYR A 107 -0.33 -11.10 -4.76
C TYR A 107 -0.47 -12.57 -4.41
N ASP A 108 -1.31 -12.94 -3.45
CA ASP A 108 -1.58 -14.35 -3.14
C ASP A 108 -2.03 -15.09 -4.39
N SER A 109 -2.97 -14.52 -5.16
CA SER A 109 -3.45 -15.11 -6.42
C SER A 109 -2.40 -15.20 -7.55
N LEU A 110 -1.29 -14.45 -7.45
CA LEU A 110 -0.18 -14.47 -8.41
C LEU A 110 0.87 -15.53 -8.05
N PHE A 111 0.96 -15.92 -6.78
CA PHE A 111 1.95 -16.86 -6.26
C PHE A 111 1.36 -18.20 -5.80
N ASP A 112 0.03 -18.39 -5.88
CA ASP A 112 -0.69 -19.69 -5.75
C ASP A 112 -0.58 -20.54 -7.04
#